data_AF-A0A6V7WTV5-F1
#
_entry.id   AF-A0A6V7WTV5-F1
#
_cell.length_a   1.000
_cell.length_b   1.000
_cell.length_c   1.000
_cell.angle_alpha   90.00
_cell.angle_beta   90.00
_cell.angle_gamma   90.00
#
_symmetry.space_group_name_H-M   'P 1'
#
loop_
_entity.id
_entity.type
_entity.pdbx_description
1 polymer ?
#
loop_
_entity_poly.entity_id
_entity_poly.type
_entity_poly.pdbx_seq_one_letter_code
_entity_poly.pdbx_strand_id
1 'polypeptide(L)'
;MQHQQGQNGKLHEVNFICAKINCPECIANCSDVCTVCGEDRTITFSHQPFCNTQVDQQNVTTDPLTDFASWITNTSTDTVAFSHFGGRFDMVLLFKALYLQGLIPEMIKKGNKMYEMKVKNSKKCWIIFHDTYNLMPMPLASLVPAFALQVEDKPFFPHLANNPNNYGKEVFPTKEDYLANTMMPEKRAQFDKWYDQHKDEPFLLDEQLAAYCTNDVEILMAALIAFRNEFLEVSNGLDVLREAMTIASACMKHFRMNHLKANHVGIVPEKGYDNADNQSKMALKFLKWYGEKNNVEVRTAHSKNGEKRMGNYRLDGWVEEKKLAIEVNGCCWHGCPKCYPEDDLKLPTGLTAGKQREKDKQRLNFIKNLVVDVEIYWECEIRVMLSKDYDMRKMFKKYLDDGPINIREAFYGGRTGPLKLFHSAEQGEKISYYDVTSLYPFINVSTRYPVGHPEVHVINKDVNWTKPEDNIYNLSLLKLFVIPPRKIDVPVLPMKIGEDEDERLLFPLCSTCAKEHPKGTSTKTTVVPIQINKEGGSAHAHLLN
;
A
#
# COMPACT_ATOMS: atom_id res chain seq x y z
N MET A 1 -11.70 -26.96 -3.96
CA MET A 1 -10.43 -26.82 -3.23
C MET A 1 -10.70 -27.21 -1.79
N GLN A 2 -10.16 -28.35 -1.37
CA GLN A 2 -10.27 -28.85 0.00
C GLN A 2 -9.50 -27.89 0.91
N HIS A 3 -10.20 -27.24 1.83
CA HIS A 3 -9.57 -26.52 2.92
C HIS A 3 -8.82 -27.53 3.79
N GLN A 4 -7.50 -27.47 3.77
CA GLN A 4 -6.69 -28.03 4.85
C GLN A 4 -7.08 -27.31 6.15
N GLN A 5 -7.86 -28.00 6.98
CA GLN A 5 -7.99 -27.70 8.39
C GLN A 5 -6.63 -27.98 9.04
N GLY A 6 -5.80 -26.94 9.13
CA GLY A 6 -4.51 -26.98 9.78
C GLY A 6 -4.41 -25.85 10.81
N GLN A 7 -4.20 -26.26 12.05
CA GLN A 7 -3.93 -25.48 13.27
C GLN A 7 -5.16 -24.99 14.05
N ASN A 8 -5.33 -25.58 15.24
CA ASN A 8 -6.06 -25.03 16.38
C ASN A 8 -5.47 -23.65 16.73
N GLY A 9 -5.87 -22.60 16.02
CA GLY A 9 -5.61 -21.23 16.45
C GLY A 9 -6.40 -21.00 17.74
N LYS A 10 -5.71 -20.96 18.89
CA LYS A 10 -6.34 -20.45 20.11
C LYS A 10 -6.79 -19.02 19.82
N LEU A 11 -8.08 -18.74 20.04
CA LEU A 11 -8.60 -17.38 19.97
C LEU A 11 -7.93 -16.56 21.09
N HIS A 12 -7.52 -15.34 20.76
CA HIS A 12 -7.00 -14.41 21.76
C HIS A 12 -8.13 -14.02 22.72
N GLU A 13 -7.83 -14.04 24.02
CA GLU A 13 -8.75 -13.64 25.09
C GLU A 13 -8.18 -12.39 25.75
N VAL A 14 -8.96 -11.30 25.71
CA VAL A 14 -8.53 -10.02 26.27
C VAL A 14 -8.83 -10.02 27.77
N ASN A 15 -7.80 -9.88 28.58
CA ASN A 15 -7.91 -9.91 30.04
C ASN A 15 -7.71 -8.55 30.73
N PHE A 16 -7.20 -7.56 30.00
CA PHE A 16 -6.97 -6.21 30.48
C PHE A 16 -7.12 -5.20 29.35
N ILE A 17 -7.84 -4.11 29.60
CA ILE A 17 -7.94 -2.94 28.72
C ILE A 17 -7.76 -1.69 29.59
N CYS A 18 -6.92 -0.77 29.14
CA CYS A 18 -6.84 0.59 29.69
C CYS A 18 -7.29 1.59 28.62
N ALA A 19 -8.07 2.59 29.02
CA ALA A 19 -8.48 3.70 28.17
C ALA A 19 -8.18 5.02 28.87
N LYS A 20 -7.62 5.97 28.12
CA LYS A 20 -7.40 7.35 28.59
C LYS A 20 -8.20 8.34 27.74
N ILE A 21 -8.90 9.27 28.38
CA ILE A 21 -9.83 10.21 27.74
C ILE A 21 -9.29 11.63 27.88
N ASN A 22 -9.32 12.37 26.77
CA ASN A 22 -9.11 13.82 26.76
C ASN A 22 -9.96 14.47 25.65
N CYS A 23 -10.53 15.64 25.94
CA CYS A 23 -11.16 16.50 24.94
C CYS A 23 -10.18 17.58 24.45
N PRO A 24 -10.44 18.22 23.29
CA PRO A 24 -9.56 19.27 22.76
C PRO A 24 -9.29 20.43 23.73
N GLU A 25 -10.29 20.80 24.56
CA GLU A 25 -10.12 21.85 25.57
C GLU A 25 -9.19 21.41 26.69
N CYS A 26 -9.33 20.17 27.19
CA CYS A 26 -8.46 19.62 28.23
C CYS A 26 -7.02 19.36 27.76
N ILE A 27 -6.82 19.15 26.46
CA ILE A 27 -5.49 19.08 25.86
C ILE A 27 -4.79 20.46 25.94
N ALA A 28 -5.53 21.54 25.71
CA ALA A 28 -4.98 22.89 25.75
C ALA A 28 -4.84 23.43 27.18
N ASN A 29 -5.86 23.22 28.01
CA ASN A 29 -5.96 23.69 29.38
C ASN A 29 -6.53 22.57 30.24
N CYS A 30 -5.69 21.91 31.04
CA CYS A 30 -6.16 20.89 31.96
C CYS A 30 -7.17 21.50 32.95
N SER A 31 -8.38 20.96 32.99
CA SER A 31 -9.43 21.33 33.95
C SER A 31 -9.88 20.06 34.63
N ASP A 32 -9.88 20.02 35.97
CA ASP A 32 -10.35 18.87 36.74
C ASP A 32 -11.87 18.67 36.60
N VAL A 33 -12.59 19.73 36.22
CA VAL A 33 -14.04 19.68 35.97
C VAL A 33 -14.28 19.86 34.48
N CYS A 34 -14.50 18.76 33.75
CA CYS A 34 -14.82 18.78 32.32
C CYS A 34 -16.08 17.97 32.03
N THR A 35 -17.11 18.61 31.47
CA THR A 35 -18.37 17.94 31.12
C THR A 35 -18.24 16.94 29.97
N VAL A 36 -17.19 17.07 29.14
CA VAL A 36 -16.91 16.16 28.01
C VAL A 36 -16.07 14.97 28.46
N CYS A 37 -14.97 15.22 29.20
CA CYS A 37 -14.10 14.14 29.67
C CYS A 37 -14.71 13.37 30.86
N GLY A 38 -15.57 14.02 31.65
CA GLY A 38 -16.05 13.48 32.92
C GLY A 38 -15.02 13.60 34.04
N GLU A 39 -15.36 12.99 35.18
CA GLU A 39 -14.49 12.87 36.36
C GLU A 39 -13.45 11.77 36.14
N ASP A 40 -13.85 10.64 35.55
CA ASP A 40 -12.97 9.50 35.26
C ASP A 40 -12.27 9.65 33.91
N ARG A 41 -10.94 9.73 33.88
CA ARG A 41 -10.15 9.89 32.65
C ARG A 41 -9.32 8.67 32.30
N THR A 42 -8.90 7.92 33.31
CA THR A 42 -8.16 6.66 33.18
C THR A 42 -9.06 5.54 33.69
N ILE A 43 -9.59 4.76 32.75
CA ILE A 43 -10.57 3.72 33.03
C ILE A 43 -10.00 2.37 32.58
N THR A 44 -10.10 1.37 33.45
CA THR A 44 -9.64 0.01 33.15
C THR A 44 -10.79 -1.00 33.15
N PHE A 45 -10.63 -2.05 32.35
CA PHE A 45 -11.47 -3.25 32.35
C PHE A 45 -10.57 -4.45 32.53
N SER A 46 -10.73 -5.22 33.61
CA SER A 46 -9.77 -6.28 33.96
C SER A 46 -10.44 -7.47 34.61
N HIS A 47 -9.86 -8.66 34.43
CA HIS A 47 -10.33 -9.88 35.11
C HIS A 47 -10.15 -9.86 36.62
N GLN A 48 -9.11 -9.18 37.10
CA GLN A 48 -8.76 -9.10 38.52
C GLN A 48 -8.64 -7.64 38.97
N PRO A 49 -8.93 -7.35 40.24
CA PRO A 49 -8.60 -6.07 40.84
C PRO A 49 -7.09 -5.92 41.03
N PHE A 50 -6.65 -4.66 41.09
CA PHE A 50 -5.29 -4.23 41.42
C PHE A 50 -5.36 -2.98 42.31
N CYS A 51 -4.30 -2.69 43.08
CA CYS A 51 -4.29 -1.60 44.05
C CYS A 51 -3.08 -0.66 43.96
N ASN A 52 -1.99 -1.03 43.28
CA ASN A 52 -0.77 -0.23 43.26
C ASN A 52 -0.74 0.79 42.10
N THR A 53 -1.53 0.57 41.05
CA THR A 53 -1.64 1.50 39.92
C THR A 53 -2.80 2.46 40.14
N GLN A 54 -2.53 3.77 40.13
CA GLN A 54 -3.57 4.78 40.25
C GLN A 54 -4.36 4.91 38.93
N VAL A 55 -5.66 4.66 39.00
CA VAL A 55 -6.62 4.89 37.91
C VAL A 55 -7.87 5.54 38.50
N ASP A 56 -8.65 6.24 37.68
CA ASP A 56 -9.85 6.92 38.16
C ASP A 56 -11.00 5.93 38.35
N GLN A 57 -11.14 4.97 37.43
CA GLN A 57 -12.17 3.94 37.49
C GLN A 57 -11.62 2.55 37.13
N GLN A 58 -11.84 1.58 38.03
CA GLN A 58 -11.53 0.17 37.79
C GLN A 58 -12.82 -0.65 37.62
N ASN A 59 -13.02 -1.23 36.43
CA ASN A 59 -14.12 -2.15 36.15
C ASN A 59 -13.60 -3.60 36.16
N VAL A 60 -13.81 -4.31 37.26
CA VAL A 60 -13.48 -5.74 37.35
C VAL A 60 -14.61 -6.55 36.71
N THR A 61 -14.28 -7.33 35.67
CA THR A 61 -15.26 -8.05 34.84
C THR A 61 -14.69 -9.35 34.28
N THR A 62 -15.56 -10.30 33.95
CA THR A 62 -15.18 -11.56 33.28
C THR A 62 -15.04 -11.43 31.77
N ASP A 63 -15.47 -10.31 31.17
CA ASP A 63 -15.32 -10.05 29.73
C ASP A 63 -14.93 -8.58 29.46
N PRO A 64 -13.66 -8.23 29.64
CA PRO A 64 -13.15 -6.86 29.48
C PRO A 64 -13.47 -6.26 28.11
N LEU A 65 -13.42 -7.06 27.06
CA LEU A 65 -13.62 -6.59 25.70
C LEU A 65 -15.09 -6.22 25.42
N THR A 66 -16.03 -7.04 25.88
CA THR A 66 -17.46 -6.76 25.73
C THR A 66 -17.89 -5.55 26.57
N ASP A 67 -17.37 -5.44 27.79
CA ASP A 67 -17.68 -4.30 28.67
C ASP A 67 -17.06 -3.01 28.16
N PHE A 68 -15.81 -3.04 27.68
CA PHE A 68 -15.20 -1.91 26.99
C PHE A 68 -15.99 -1.48 25.75
N ALA A 69 -16.43 -2.44 24.92
CA ALA A 69 -17.24 -2.15 23.73
C ALA A 69 -18.59 -1.49 24.10
N SER A 70 -19.22 -1.95 25.17
CA SER A 70 -20.47 -1.37 25.70
C SER A 70 -20.24 0.04 26.27
N TRP A 71 -19.13 0.22 26.98
CA TRP A 71 -18.74 1.49 27.57
C TRP A 71 -18.44 2.55 26.51
N ILE A 72 -17.56 2.25 25.55
CA ILE A 72 -17.17 3.22 24.51
C ILE A 72 -18.32 3.59 23.58
N THR A 73 -19.27 2.66 23.38
CA THR A 73 -20.47 2.92 22.58
C THR A 73 -21.53 3.77 23.29
N ASN A 74 -21.42 3.96 24.61
CA ASN A 74 -22.35 4.79 25.38
C ASN A 74 -21.95 6.29 25.45
N THR A 75 -20.91 6.71 24.72
CA THR A 75 -20.52 8.14 24.66
C THR A 75 -21.64 9.06 24.15
N SER A 76 -21.71 10.28 24.67
CA SER A 76 -22.70 11.30 24.27
C SER A 76 -22.15 12.33 23.27
N THR A 77 -20.90 12.16 22.83
CA THR A 77 -20.21 13.04 21.89
C THR A 77 -19.53 12.24 20.78
N ASP A 78 -19.31 12.89 19.63
CA ASP A 78 -18.46 12.31 18.60
C ASP A 78 -17.06 12.05 19.18
N THR A 79 -16.60 10.82 19.06
CA THR A 79 -15.40 10.31 19.76
C THR A 79 -14.44 9.70 18.75
N VAL A 80 -13.16 10.05 18.86
CA VAL A 80 -12.08 9.40 18.10
C VAL A 80 -11.24 8.58 19.07
N ALA A 81 -11.21 7.28 18.87
CA ALA A 81 -10.51 6.32 19.69
C ALA A 81 -9.24 5.85 18.99
N PHE A 82 -8.12 5.97 19.69
CA PHE A 82 -6.80 5.68 19.14
C PHE A 82 -6.23 4.40 19.76
N SER A 83 -5.64 3.56 18.91
CA SER A 83 -4.82 2.42 19.31
C SER A 83 -3.51 2.47 18.53
N HIS A 84 -2.42 1.95 19.09
CA HIS A 84 -1.12 1.95 18.42
C HIS A 84 -0.84 0.59 17.80
N PHE A 85 -0.79 0.53 16.46
CA PHE A 85 -0.76 -0.71 15.66
C PHE A 85 -2.06 -1.52 15.70
N GLY A 86 -3.15 -0.95 16.23
CA GLY A 86 -4.40 -1.68 16.45
C GLY A 86 -5.15 -2.07 15.17
N GLY A 87 -4.84 -1.46 14.03
CA GLY A 87 -5.40 -1.81 12.72
C GLY A 87 -5.12 -3.24 12.27
N ARG A 88 -4.16 -3.92 12.92
CA ARG A 88 -3.85 -5.35 12.72
C ARG A 88 -4.08 -6.21 13.96
N PHE A 89 -4.45 -5.60 15.08
CA PHE A 89 -4.57 -6.27 16.38
C PHE A 89 -5.84 -5.83 17.12
N ASP A 90 -5.79 -4.75 17.90
CA ASP A 90 -6.87 -4.32 18.81
C ASP A 90 -8.21 -4.12 18.10
N MET A 91 -8.20 -3.44 16.96
CA MET A 91 -9.41 -3.14 16.18
C MET A 91 -10.08 -4.42 15.64
N VAL A 92 -9.31 -5.49 15.40
CA VAL A 92 -9.85 -6.78 14.94
C VAL A 92 -10.66 -7.44 16.06
N LEU A 93 -10.13 -7.41 17.28
CA LEU A 93 -10.81 -7.94 18.47
C LEU A 93 -12.07 -7.12 18.76
N LEU A 94 -11.95 -5.80 18.75
CA LEU A 94 -13.08 -4.89 19.00
C LEU A 94 -14.17 -5.00 17.93
N PHE A 95 -13.81 -5.14 16.65
CA PHE A 95 -14.77 -5.36 15.57
C PHE A 95 -15.68 -6.56 15.86
N LYS A 96 -15.08 -7.68 16.32
CA LYS A 96 -15.84 -8.88 16.69
C LYS A 96 -16.83 -8.57 17.84
N ALA A 97 -16.39 -7.88 18.88
CA ALA A 97 -17.26 -7.52 20.02
C ALA A 97 -18.42 -6.62 19.59
N LEU A 98 -18.14 -5.57 18.81
CA LEU A 98 -19.18 -4.68 18.27
C LEU A 98 -20.18 -5.43 17.38
N TYR A 99 -19.69 -6.33 16.51
CA TYR A 99 -20.53 -7.14 15.63
C TYR A 99 -21.47 -8.06 16.42
N LEU A 100 -20.96 -8.70 17.48
CA LEU A 100 -21.78 -9.55 18.35
C LEU A 100 -22.83 -8.76 19.15
N GLN A 101 -22.60 -7.46 19.38
CA GLN A 101 -23.58 -6.53 19.95
C GLN A 101 -24.60 -6.00 18.93
N GLY A 102 -24.54 -6.46 17.67
CA GLY A 102 -25.46 -6.04 16.60
C GLY A 102 -25.09 -4.72 15.93
N LEU A 103 -23.89 -4.18 16.19
CA LEU A 103 -23.37 -3.01 15.50
C LEU A 103 -22.62 -3.44 14.23
N ILE A 104 -22.83 -2.73 13.12
CA ILE A 104 -22.14 -3.00 11.85
C ILE A 104 -21.28 -1.79 11.50
N PRO A 105 -19.98 -1.79 11.87
CA PRO A 105 -19.09 -0.67 11.56
C PRO A 105 -18.81 -0.51 10.06
N GLU A 106 -18.72 0.74 9.61
CA GLU A 106 -18.10 1.10 8.34
C GLU A 106 -16.58 0.95 8.47
N MET A 107 -15.92 0.38 7.46
CA MET A 107 -14.47 0.08 7.54
C MET A 107 -13.72 0.50 6.29
N ILE A 108 -12.56 1.13 6.49
CA ILE A 108 -11.55 1.37 5.45
C ILE A 108 -10.39 0.43 5.70
N LYS A 109 -10.09 -0.46 4.75
CA LYS A 109 -9.04 -1.48 4.88
C LYS A 109 -8.17 -1.63 3.63
N LYS A 110 -6.93 -2.08 3.83
CA LYS A 110 -6.05 -2.58 2.76
C LYS A 110 -5.61 -4.00 3.13
N GLY A 111 -6.12 -4.99 2.41
CA GLY A 111 -5.99 -6.39 2.81
C GLY A 111 -6.58 -6.59 4.21
N ASN A 112 -5.78 -7.18 5.11
CA ASN A 112 -6.18 -7.43 6.50
C ASN A 112 -5.91 -6.27 7.47
N LYS A 113 -5.29 -5.18 7.01
CA LYS A 113 -5.05 -3.99 7.84
C LYS A 113 -6.26 -3.06 7.77
N MET A 114 -6.87 -2.78 8.90
CA MET A 114 -7.87 -1.72 9.07
C MET A 114 -7.17 -0.37 9.30
N TYR A 115 -7.52 0.64 8.51
CA TYR A 115 -7.07 2.01 8.72
C TYR A 115 -8.05 2.78 9.60
N GLU A 116 -9.34 2.50 9.42
CA GLU A 116 -10.42 3.18 10.12
C GLU A 116 -11.61 2.22 10.28
N MET A 117 -12.23 2.27 11.45
CA MET A 117 -13.51 1.64 11.74
C MET A 117 -14.45 2.70 12.34
N LYS A 118 -15.64 2.89 11.78
CA LYS A 118 -16.62 3.89 12.20
C LYS A 118 -17.92 3.23 12.57
N VAL A 119 -18.45 3.56 13.75
CA VAL A 119 -19.76 3.08 14.19
C VAL A 119 -20.58 4.25 14.73
N LYS A 120 -21.88 4.22 14.45
CA LYS A 120 -22.83 5.17 15.02
C LYS A 120 -23.53 4.52 16.19
N ASN A 121 -23.49 5.14 17.36
CA ASN A 121 -24.12 4.59 18.55
C ASN A 121 -25.62 4.89 18.62
N SER A 122 -26.28 4.37 19.65
CA SER A 122 -27.72 4.57 19.92
C SER A 122 -28.11 6.04 20.08
N LYS A 123 -27.18 6.88 20.58
CA LYS A 123 -27.32 8.33 20.72
C LYS A 123 -27.05 9.12 19.43
N LYS A 124 -26.80 8.43 18.30
CA LYS A 124 -26.48 9.00 16.99
C LYS A 124 -25.14 9.76 16.92
N CYS A 125 -24.24 9.54 17.87
CA CYS A 125 -22.87 10.04 17.84
C CYS A 125 -21.96 9.07 17.07
N TRP A 126 -20.95 9.63 16.41
CA TRP A 126 -19.92 8.85 15.72
C TRP A 126 -18.82 8.42 16.67
N ILE A 127 -18.40 7.16 16.54
CA ILE A 127 -17.21 6.64 17.19
C ILE A 127 -16.28 6.15 16.09
N ILE A 128 -15.10 6.75 16.02
CA ILE A 128 -14.13 6.56 14.96
C ILE A 128 -12.87 5.96 15.56
N PHE A 129 -12.54 4.73 15.17
CA PHE A 129 -11.35 4.03 15.62
C PHE A 129 -10.22 4.19 14.60
N HIS A 130 -9.09 4.72 15.05
CA HIS A 130 -7.90 4.95 14.23
C HIS A 130 -6.67 4.20 14.77
N ASP A 131 -5.84 3.75 13.84
CA ASP A 131 -4.53 3.19 14.13
C ASP A 131 -3.45 4.27 14.02
N THR A 132 -2.92 4.69 15.17
CA THR A 132 -1.93 5.76 15.28
C THR A 132 -0.58 5.40 14.67
N TYR A 133 -0.29 4.12 14.43
CA TYR A 133 0.91 3.71 13.71
C TYR A 133 0.91 4.26 12.27
N ASN A 134 -0.26 4.57 11.71
CA ASN A 134 -0.35 5.22 10.39
C ASN A 134 0.05 6.70 10.42
N LEU A 135 0.00 7.34 11.59
CA LEU A 135 0.44 8.72 11.81
C LEU A 135 1.91 8.76 12.28
N MET A 136 2.28 7.84 13.17
CA MET A 136 3.59 7.75 13.81
C MET A 136 4.15 6.32 13.62
N PRO A 137 4.77 6.01 12.47
CA PRO A 137 5.13 4.64 12.06
C PRO A 137 6.41 4.13 12.73
N MET A 138 6.43 4.10 14.06
CA MET A 138 7.53 3.59 14.89
C MET A 138 6.96 2.92 16.14
N PRO A 139 7.72 2.07 16.86
CA PRO A 139 7.25 1.45 18.09
C PRO A 139 6.83 2.48 19.15
N LEU A 140 5.83 2.15 19.97
CA LEU A 140 5.34 3.03 21.06
C LEU A 140 6.46 3.55 21.97
N ALA A 141 7.38 2.67 22.39
CA ALA A 141 8.53 3.05 23.22
C ALA A 141 9.47 4.06 22.54
N SER A 142 9.55 4.04 21.20
CA SER A 142 10.38 4.99 20.45
C SER A 142 9.72 6.38 20.34
N LEU A 143 8.42 6.52 20.65
CA LEU A 143 7.74 7.82 20.66
C LEU A 143 8.23 8.71 21.81
N VAL A 144 8.62 8.13 22.95
CA VAL A 144 9.13 8.86 24.11
C VAL A 144 10.36 9.72 23.75
N PRO A 145 11.47 9.15 23.24
CA PRO A 145 12.60 9.95 22.81
C PRO A 145 12.33 10.77 21.53
N ALA A 146 11.47 10.29 20.62
CA ALA A 146 11.19 11.00 19.36
C ALA A 146 10.49 12.35 19.58
N PHE A 147 9.59 12.44 20.57
CA PHE A 147 8.87 13.66 20.92
C PHE A 147 9.34 14.30 22.24
N ALA A 148 10.44 13.82 22.82
CA ALA A 148 10.97 14.26 24.11
C ALA A 148 9.89 14.29 25.23
N LEU A 149 9.06 13.25 25.28
CA LEU A 149 7.92 13.17 26.19
C LEU A 149 8.38 13.10 27.65
N GLN A 150 7.68 13.81 28.54
CA GLN A 150 7.92 13.78 29.99
C GLN A 150 7.05 12.71 30.65
N VAL A 151 7.26 11.45 30.25
CA VAL A 151 6.55 10.26 30.74
C VAL A 151 7.55 9.17 31.09
N GLU A 152 7.14 8.19 31.87
CA GLU A 152 7.99 7.05 32.20
C GLU A 152 8.29 6.21 30.96
N ASP A 153 9.52 5.69 30.87
CA ASP A 153 9.89 4.76 29.81
C ASP A 153 9.06 3.49 29.89
N LYS A 154 8.83 2.87 28.73
CA LYS A 154 8.09 1.61 28.65
C LYS A 154 8.88 0.49 29.33
N PRO A 155 8.35 -0.15 30.40
CA PRO A 155 9.07 -1.19 31.11
C PRO A 155 9.11 -2.51 30.30
N PHE A 156 10.02 -3.41 30.67
CA PHE A 156 10.03 -4.77 30.14
C PHE A 156 8.87 -5.57 30.73
N PHE A 157 8.09 -6.24 29.88
CA PHE A 157 6.95 -7.04 30.31
C PHE A 157 7.10 -8.52 29.91
N PRO A 158 6.87 -9.48 30.83
CA PRO A 158 6.99 -10.90 30.55
C PRO A 158 5.73 -11.42 29.85
N HIS A 159 5.65 -11.23 28.53
CA HIS A 159 4.47 -11.57 27.73
C HIS A 159 3.98 -13.02 27.89
N LEU A 160 4.86 -14.01 28.09
CA LEU A 160 4.43 -15.41 28.30
C LEU A 160 3.94 -15.70 29.73
N ALA A 161 4.29 -14.85 30.69
CA ALA A 161 3.75 -14.92 32.06
C ALA A 161 2.31 -14.41 32.14
N ASN A 162 1.78 -13.78 31.08
CA ASN A 162 0.37 -13.41 30.98
C ASN A 162 -0.49 -14.68 30.78
N ASN A 163 -0.82 -15.33 31.88
CA ASN A 163 -1.56 -16.58 31.94
C ASN A 163 -2.55 -16.54 33.11
N PRO A 164 -3.83 -16.94 32.93
CA PRO A 164 -4.80 -16.97 34.02
C PRO A 164 -4.37 -17.76 35.27
N ASN A 165 -3.47 -18.75 35.11
CA ASN A 165 -2.93 -19.52 36.23
C ASN A 165 -2.05 -18.68 37.18
N ASN A 166 -1.59 -17.51 36.74
CA ASN A 166 -0.70 -16.61 37.48
C ASN A 166 -1.46 -15.47 38.20
N TYR A 167 -2.78 -15.33 38.00
CA TYR A 167 -3.59 -14.34 38.70
C TYR A 167 -3.53 -14.52 40.22
N GLY A 168 -3.41 -13.41 40.95
CA GLY A 168 -3.32 -13.37 42.41
C GLY A 168 -2.10 -14.09 43.00
N LYS A 169 -1.07 -14.41 42.19
CA LYS A 169 0.13 -15.13 42.63
C LYS A 169 1.39 -14.34 42.31
N GLU A 170 2.32 -14.36 43.26
CA GLU A 170 3.70 -13.96 43.00
C GLU A 170 4.38 -15.02 42.13
N VAL A 171 4.91 -14.59 40.99
CA VAL A 171 5.73 -15.43 40.10
C VAL A 171 7.08 -14.76 39.86
N PHE A 172 8.04 -15.54 39.34
CA PHE A 172 9.38 -15.06 39.01
C PHE A 172 9.64 -15.37 37.53
N PRO A 173 9.28 -14.44 36.61
CA PRO A 173 9.36 -14.69 35.18
C PRO A 173 10.79 -14.90 34.72
N THR A 174 10.98 -15.88 33.84
CA THR A 174 12.28 -16.22 33.24
C THR A 174 12.58 -15.32 32.04
N LYS A 175 13.83 -15.32 31.55
CA LYS A 175 14.20 -14.61 30.31
C LYS A 175 13.37 -15.03 29.09
N GLU A 176 12.89 -16.27 29.06
CA GLU A 176 12.01 -16.77 27.99
C GLU A 176 10.64 -16.09 28.03
N ASP A 177 10.11 -15.80 29.22
CA ASP A 177 8.82 -15.14 29.38
C ASP A 177 8.80 -13.72 28.81
N TYR A 178 9.96 -13.05 28.75
CA TYR A 178 10.16 -11.75 28.10
C TYR A 178 10.47 -11.84 26.60
N LEU A 179 10.48 -13.05 26.02
CA LEU A 179 10.87 -13.30 24.63
C LEU A 179 12.27 -12.78 24.29
N ALA A 180 13.21 -12.86 25.25
CA ALA A 180 14.53 -12.26 25.12
C ALA A 180 15.28 -12.69 23.85
N ASN A 181 15.07 -13.92 23.35
CA ASN A 181 15.74 -14.44 22.15
C ASN A 181 15.29 -13.79 20.84
N THR A 182 14.18 -13.06 20.87
CA THR A 182 13.66 -12.29 19.72
C THR A 182 14.14 -10.85 19.70
N MET A 183 14.79 -10.38 20.78
CA MET A 183 15.28 -9.02 20.88
C MET A 183 16.51 -8.80 19.99
N MET A 184 16.58 -7.64 19.34
CA MET A 184 17.78 -7.20 18.62
C MET A 184 18.96 -7.03 19.59
N PRO A 185 20.23 -7.16 19.14
CA PRO A 185 21.41 -7.21 20.01
C PRO A 185 21.50 -6.09 21.04
N GLU A 186 21.21 -4.85 20.64
CA GLU A 186 21.26 -3.68 21.53
C GLU A 186 20.19 -3.74 22.64
N LYS A 187 18.93 -3.99 22.26
CA LYS A 187 17.82 -4.14 23.21
C LYS A 187 18.05 -5.36 24.12
N ARG A 188 18.62 -6.44 23.58
CA ARG A 188 18.96 -7.63 24.36
C ARG A 188 19.98 -7.33 25.46
N ALA A 189 21.02 -6.55 25.14
CA ALA A 189 22.01 -6.15 26.14
C ALA A 189 21.41 -5.26 27.25
N GLN A 190 20.53 -4.34 26.89
CA GLN A 190 19.79 -3.51 27.87
C GLN A 190 18.89 -4.38 28.76
N PHE A 191 18.15 -5.32 28.16
CA PHE A 191 17.30 -6.27 28.87
C PHE A 191 18.10 -7.15 29.82
N ASP A 192 19.20 -7.76 29.39
CA ASP A 192 19.98 -8.66 30.24
C ASP A 192 20.51 -7.94 31.49
N LYS A 193 20.97 -6.69 31.35
CA LYS A 193 21.39 -5.86 32.48
C LYS A 193 20.24 -5.56 33.44
N TRP A 194 19.07 -5.19 32.91
CA TRP A 194 17.88 -4.93 33.70
C TRP A 194 17.40 -6.21 34.42
N TYR A 195 17.33 -7.33 33.70
CA TYR A 195 16.87 -8.61 34.24
C TYR A 195 17.75 -9.09 35.39
N ASP A 196 19.07 -8.98 35.28
CA ASP A 196 19.98 -9.41 36.35
C ASP A 196 19.78 -8.62 37.66
N GLN A 197 19.21 -7.41 37.57
CA GLN A 197 18.87 -6.56 38.73
C GLN A 197 17.49 -6.87 39.32
N HIS A 198 16.52 -7.34 38.51
CA HIS A 198 15.11 -7.47 38.92
C HIS A 198 14.60 -8.92 38.95
N LYS A 199 15.40 -9.92 38.55
CA LYS A 199 14.98 -11.34 38.45
C LYS A 199 14.50 -11.97 39.75
N ASP A 200 14.92 -11.43 40.90
CA ASP A 200 14.58 -11.93 42.23
C ASP A 200 13.43 -11.13 42.87
N GLU A 201 12.84 -10.17 42.15
CA GLU A 201 11.68 -9.42 42.59
C GLU A 201 10.37 -10.17 42.27
N PRO A 202 9.39 -10.19 43.19
CA PRO A 202 8.12 -10.85 42.94
C PRO A 202 7.31 -10.12 41.87
N PHE A 203 6.84 -10.85 40.86
CA PHE A 203 5.97 -10.33 39.82
C PHE A 203 4.52 -10.72 40.11
N LEU A 204 3.66 -9.72 40.38
CA LEU A 204 2.22 -9.88 40.49
C LEU A 204 1.55 -9.48 39.17
N LEU A 205 1.01 -10.46 38.43
CA LEU A 205 0.50 -10.23 37.07
C LEU A 205 -0.56 -9.12 37.00
N ASP A 206 -1.48 -9.08 37.97
CA ASP A 206 -2.61 -8.14 37.97
C ASP A 206 -2.14 -6.68 38.15
N GLU A 207 -1.19 -6.46 39.06
CA GLU A 207 -0.56 -5.16 39.30
C GLU A 207 0.30 -4.72 38.11
N GLN A 208 1.03 -5.66 37.52
CA GLN A 208 1.95 -5.38 36.43
C GLN A 208 1.22 -5.15 35.10
N LEU A 209 0.10 -5.82 34.85
CA LEU A 209 -0.79 -5.52 33.74
C LEU A 209 -1.34 -4.09 33.86
N ALA A 210 -1.78 -3.71 35.06
CA ALA A 210 -2.29 -2.36 35.31
C ALA A 210 -1.23 -1.28 35.05
N ALA A 211 -0.04 -1.44 35.65
CA ALA A 211 1.07 -0.49 35.45
C ALA A 211 1.49 -0.41 33.98
N TYR A 212 1.65 -1.56 33.31
CA TYR A 212 2.10 -1.63 31.92
C TYR A 212 1.09 -1.04 30.94
N CYS A 213 -0.19 -1.44 31.01
CA CYS A 213 -1.22 -0.96 30.10
C CYS A 213 -1.57 0.51 30.34
N THR A 214 -1.53 0.99 31.59
CA THR A 214 -1.74 2.40 31.92
C THR A 214 -0.61 3.27 31.39
N ASN A 215 0.65 2.84 31.57
CA ASN A 215 1.79 3.54 30.99
C ASN A 215 1.73 3.57 29.45
N ASP A 216 1.31 2.48 28.81
CA ASP A 216 1.16 2.44 27.34
C ASP A 216 0.17 3.50 26.82
N VAL A 217 -0.99 3.66 27.47
CA VAL A 217 -1.96 4.71 27.07
C VAL A 217 -1.50 6.11 27.46
N GLU A 218 -0.70 6.26 28.53
CA GLU A 218 -0.07 7.52 28.91
C GLU A 218 0.90 8.00 27.82
N ILE A 219 1.84 7.13 27.44
CA ILE A 219 2.80 7.39 26.37
C ILE A 219 2.06 7.73 25.07
N LEU A 220 1.03 6.95 24.73
CA LEU A 220 0.26 7.18 23.51
C LEU A 220 -0.48 8.53 23.54
N MET A 221 -1.12 8.88 24.65
CA MET A 221 -1.81 10.16 24.80
C MET A 221 -0.83 11.33 24.70
N ALA A 222 0.31 11.27 25.41
CA ALA A 222 1.35 12.28 25.36
C ALA A 222 1.92 12.45 23.95
N ALA A 223 2.20 11.34 23.25
CA ALA A 223 2.68 11.36 21.86
C ALA A 223 1.65 11.97 20.90
N LEU A 224 0.36 11.63 21.04
CA LEU A 224 -0.71 12.20 20.23
C LEU A 224 -0.85 13.70 20.43
N ILE A 225 -0.76 14.18 21.66
CA ILE A 225 -0.79 15.61 21.99
C ILE A 225 0.41 16.33 21.38
N ALA A 226 1.63 15.80 21.57
CA ALA A 226 2.85 16.37 21.00
C ALA A 226 2.77 16.44 19.47
N PHE A 227 2.42 15.32 18.82
CA PHE A 227 2.26 15.24 17.37
C PHE A 227 1.18 16.19 16.85
N ARG A 228 0.04 16.31 17.55
CA ARG A 228 -1.03 17.25 17.20
C ARG A 228 -0.54 18.70 17.25
N ASN A 229 0.19 19.07 18.30
CA ASN A 229 0.69 20.43 18.48
C ASN A 229 1.71 20.80 17.41
N GLU A 230 2.69 19.94 17.15
CA GLU A 230 3.67 20.14 16.07
C GLU A 230 2.97 20.28 14.71
N PHE A 231 2.00 19.40 14.43
CA PHE A 231 1.30 19.45 13.15
C PHE A 231 0.42 20.70 13.02
N LEU A 232 -0.27 21.12 14.08
CA LEU A 232 -1.07 22.35 14.08
C LEU A 232 -0.22 23.58 13.76
N GLU A 233 0.97 23.67 14.34
CA GLU A 233 1.94 24.74 14.09
C GLU A 233 2.40 24.76 12.63
N VAL A 234 2.91 23.62 12.14
CA VAL A 234 3.42 23.51 10.76
C VAL A 234 2.30 23.70 9.73
N SER A 235 1.09 23.26 10.06
CA SER A 235 -0.03 23.24 9.13
C SER A 235 -0.92 24.48 9.15
N ASN A 236 -0.64 25.44 10.02
CA ASN A 236 -1.48 26.64 10.21
C ASN A 236 -2.96 26.27 10.46
N GLY A 237 -3.19 25.29 11.35
CA GLY A 237 -4.52 24.99 11.89
C GLY A 237 -5.21 23.69 11.43
N LEU A 238 -4.50 22.74 10.81
CA LEU A 238 -5.06 21.40 10.56
C LEU A 238 -4.94 20.52 11.80
N ASP A 239 -6.08 20.06 12.33
CA ASP A 239 -6.09 19.09 13.43
C ASP A 239 -5.89 17.68 12.88
N VAL A 240 -4.63 17.24 12.86
CA VAL A 240 -4.22 15.97 12.24
C VAL A 240 -4.95 14.75 12.81
N LEU A 241 -5.29 14.76 14.10
CA LEU A 241 -5.95 13.64 14.76
C LEU A 241 -7.40 13.46 14.31
N ARG A 242 -8.06 14.56 13.92
CA ARG A 242 -9.44 14.53 13.42
C ARG A 242 -9.50 14.38 11.90
N GLU A 243 -8.54 14.98 11.21
CA GLU A 243 -8.64 15.24 9.78
C GLU A 243 -7.88 14.25 8.89
N ALA A 244 -7.03 13.40 9.48
CA ALA A 244 -6.19 12.45 8.74
C ALA A 244 -6.07 11.11 9.47
N MET A 245 -6.13 10.03 8.71
CA MET A 245 -5.91 8.66 9.21
C MET A 245 -4.48 8.16 8.98
N THR A 246 -3.70 8.85 8.16
CA THR A 246 -2.28 8.54 7.87
C THR A 246 -1.45 9.82 7.77
N ILE A 247 -0.15 9.74 8.07
CA ILE A 247 0.78 10.86 7.88
C ILE A 247 0.81 11.33 6.43
N ALA A 248 0.73 10.41 5.45
CA ALA A 248 0.69 10.76 4.04
C ALA A 248 -0.57 11.57 3.69
N SER A 249 -1.73 11.19 4.23
CA SER A 249 -2.98 11.96 4.06
C SER A 249 -2.92 13.32 4.76
N ALA A 250 -2.27 13.41 5.92
CA ALA A 250 -2.07 14.66 6.64
C ALA A 250 -1.20 15.63 5.82
N CYS A 251 -0.03 15.17 5.38
CA CYS A 251 0.89 15.96 4.55
C CYS A 251 0.25 16.38 3.23
N MET A 252 -0.50 15.49 2.58
CA MET A 252 -1.21 15.81 1.34
C MET A 252 -2.32 16.83 1.58
N LYS A 253 -3.06 16.73 2.68
CA LYS A 253 -4.11 17.70 3.02
C LYS A 253 -3.51 19.07 3.35
N HIS A 254 -2.44 19.10 4.14
CA HIS A 254 -1.66 20.31 4.39
C HIS A 254 -1.16 20.96 3.09
N PHE A 255 -0.54 20.18 2.21
CA PHE A 255 -0.09 20.65 0.89
C PHE A 255 -1.24 21.24 0.07
N ARG A 256 -2.37 20.53 0.00
CA ARG A 256 -3.54 20.97 -0.79
C ARG A 256 -4.20 22.23 -0.26
N MET A 257 -4.25 22.41 1.05
CA MET A 257 -4.91 23.57 1.66
C MET A 257 -4.03 24.81 1.65
N ASN A 258 -2.73 24.65 1.89
CA ASN A 258 -1.86 25.80 2.17
C ASN A 258 -0.88 26.13 1.05
N HIS A 259 -0.55 25.17 0.17
CA HIS A 259 0.56 25.31 -0.77
C HIS A 259 0.17 25.09 -2.24
N LEU A 260 -0.83 24.25 -2.51
CA LEU A 260 -1.25 23.91 -3.86
C LEU A 260 -2.03 25.07 -4.49
N LYS A 261 -1.42 25.71 -5.49
CA LYS A 261 -2.08 26.75 -6.29
C LYS A 261 -3.20 26.15 -7.14
N ALA A 262 -4.26 26.93 -7.35
CA ALA A 262 -5.36 26.54 -8.23
C ALA A 262 -4.85 26.17 -9.64
N ASN A 263 -5.39 25.08 -10.20
CA ASN A 263 -5.04 24.56 -11.53
C ASN A 263 -3.56 24.23 -11.75
N HIS A 264 -2.76 24.10 -10.68
CA HIS A 264 -1.33 23.81 -10.82
C HIS A 264 -1.04 22.35 -11.16
N VAL A 265 -1.78 21.41 -10.57
CA VAL A 265 -1.64 19.97 -10.85
C VAL A 265 -2.81 19.53 -11.74
N GLY A 266 -2.50 19.00 -12.92
CA GLY A 266 -3.51 18.45 -13.82
C GLY A 266 -4.13 17.18 -13.26
N ILE A 267 -5.45 17.13 -13.18
CA ILE A 267 -6.18 15.91 -12.81
C ILE A 267 -6.25 15.03 -14.06
N VAL A 268 -5.53 13.91 -14.05
CA VAL A 268 -5.52 12.98 -15.18
C VAL A 268 -6.95 12.47 -15.46
N PRO A 269 -7.48 12.62 -16.69
CA PRO A 269 -8.79 12.10 -17.04
C PRO A 269 -8.86 10.57 -16.82
N GLU A 270 -10.04 10.04 -16.53
CA GLU A 270 -10.24 8.60 -16.26
C GLU A 270 -9.74 7.71 -17.41
N LYS A 271 -9.80 8.19 -18.65
CA LYS A 271 -9.32 7.50 -19.86
C LYS A 271 -7.88 7.85 -20.25
N GLY A 272 -7.16 8.59 -19.41
CA GLY A 272 -5.84 9.15 -19.75
C GLY A 272 -5.93 10.38 -20.65
N TYR A 273 -4.79 10.81 -21.18
CA TYR A 273 -4.69 11.99 -22.05
C TYR A 273 -4.82 11.68 -23.54
N ASP A 274 -4.70 10.42 -23.92
CA ASP A 274 -4.93 10.01 -25.29
C ASP A 274 -6.41 9.67 -25.49
N ASN A 275 -6.99 10.20 -26.56
CA ASN A 275 -8.35 9.86 -27.00
C ASN A 275 -8.39 8.55 -27.79
N ALA A 276 -7.25 7.86 -27.94
CA ALA A 276 -7.15 6.55 -28.56
C ALA A 276 -8.14 5.56 -27.91
N ASP A 277 -8.82 4.81 -28.78
CA ASP A 277 -9.91 3.95 -28.38
C ASP A 277 -9.46 2.85 -27.42
N ASN A 278 -10.22 2.63 -26.35
CA ASN A 278 -9.93 1.70 -25.26
C ASN A 278 -10.07 0.24 -25.72
N GLN A 279 -9.14 -0.23 -26.53
CA GLN A 279 -9.03 -1.66 -26.84
C GLN A 279 -8.08 -2.34 -25.85
N SER A 280 -8.48 -3.50 -25.32
CA SER A 280 -7.65 -4.20 -24.33
C SER A 280 -6.36 -4.74 -24.94
N LYS A 281 -5.27 -4.74 -24.16
CA LYS A 281 -3.98 -5.34 -24.56
C LYS A 281 -4.10 -6.82 -24.93
N MET A 282 -5.03 -7.55 -24.31
CA MET A 282 -5.36 -8.93 -24.66
C MET A 282 -5.94 -9.01 -26.08
N ALA A 283 -6.93 -8.17 -26.40
CA ALA A 283 -7.55 -8.10 -27.72
C ALA A 283 -6.54 -7.73 -28.80
N LEU A 284 -5.73 -6.69 -28.60
CA LEU A 284 -4.70 -6.29 -29.56
C LEU A 284 -3.70 -7.41 -29.87
N LYS A 285 -3.22 -8.13 -28.84
CA LYS A 285 -2.33 -9.30 -29.03
C LYS A 285 -3.03 -10.43 -29.78
N PHE A 286 -4.27 -10.71 -29.42
CA PHE A 286 -5.07 -11.74 -30.08
C PHE A 286 -5.30 -11.43 -31.55
N LEU A 287 -5.70 -10.20 -31.88
CA LEU A 287 -5.99 -9.77 -33.26
C LEU A 287 -4.71 -9.75 -34.11
N LYS A 288 -3.55 -9.38 -33.55
CA LYS A 288 -2.27 -9.53 -34.25
C LYS A 288 -1.96 -10.99 -34.57
N TRP A 289 -2.12 -11.88 -33.58
CA TRP A 289 -1.97 -13.32 -33.80
C TRP A 289 -2.96 -13.86 -34.83
N TYR A 290 -4.23 -13.44 -34.76
CA TYR A 290 -5.25 -13.85 -35.70
C TYR A 290 -4.90 -13.44 -37.13
N GLY A 291 -4.43 -12.20 -37.32
CA GLY A 291 -4.01 -11.69 -38.61
C GLY A 291 -2.86 -12.50 -39.21
N GLU A 292 -1.79 -12.75 -38.45
CA GLU A 292 -0.67 -13.57 -38.91
C GLU A 292 -1.07 -15.03 -39.17
N LYS A 293 -1.88 -15.62 -38.28
CA LYS A 293 -2.31 -17.02 -38.40
C LYS A 293 -3.17 -17.27 -39.64
N ASN A 294 -4.03 -16.30 -39.97
CA ASN A 294 -4.96 -16.39 -41.10
C ASN A 294 -4.45 -15.68 -42.36
N ASN A 295 -3.25 -15.09 -42.31
CA ASN A 295 -2.67 -14.26 -43.35
C ASN A 295 -3.64 -13.17 -43.86
N VAL A 296 -4.22 -12.41 -42.92
CA VAL A 296 -5.13 -11.29 -43.19
C VAL A 296 -4.70 -10.04 -42.41
N GLU A 297 -4.99 -8.87 -42.97
CA GLU A 297 -4.84 -7.61 -42.25
C GLU A 297 -6.06 -7.36 -41.36
N VAL A 298 -5.83 -7.17 -40.06
CA VAL A 298 -6.87 -6.86 -39.09
C VAL A 298 -6.75 -5.39 -38.68
N ARG A 299 -7.78 -4.61 -38.97
CA ARG A 299 -7.90 -3.22 -38.52
C ARG A 299 -8.31 -3.19 -37.04
N THR A 300 -7.59 -2.44 -36.23
CA THR A 300 -7.75 -2.32 -34.76
C THR A 300 -7.72 -0.85 -34.32
N ALA A 301 -7.74 -0.59 -33.01
CA ALA A 301 -7.59 0.76 -32.45
C ALA A 301 -6.27 1.45 -32.84
N HIS A 302 -5.20 0.69 -33.11
CA HIS A 302 -3.88 1.25 -33.46
C HIS A 302 -3.67 1.43 -34.97
N SER A 303 -4.62 1.00 -35.81
CA SER A 303 -4.53 1.22 -37.26
C SER A 303 -4.63 2.72 -37.60
N LYS A 304 -4.06 3.17 -38.72
CA LYS A 304 -4.07 4.58 -39.16
C LYS A 304 -5.48 5.22 -39.20
N ASN A 305 -6.52 4.42 -39.45
CA ASN A 305 -7.91 4.87 -39.49
C ASN A 305 -8.69 4.57 -38.19
N GLY A 306 -8.02 4.12 -37.12
CA GLY A 306 -8.63 3.65 -35.87
C GLY A 306 -9.56 2.43 -36.05
N GLU A 307 -10.39 2.14 -35.06
CA GLU A 307 -11.37 1.04 -35.11
C GLU A 307 -12.41 1.25 -36.22
N LYS A 308 -12.89 0.15 -36.83
CA LYS A 308 -14.01 0.22 -37.78
C LYS A 308 -15.29 0.52 -37.00
N ARG A 309 -16.02 1.55 -37.44
CA ARG A 309 -17.36 1.86 -36.93
C ARG A 309 -18.44 1.19 -37.76
N MET A 310 -19.41 0.59 -37.09
CA MET A 310 -20.67 0.05 -37.65
C MET A 310 -21.85 0.69 -36.90
N GLY A 311 -22.48 1.67 -37.54
CA GLY A 311 -23.45 2.56 -36.88
C GLY A 311 -22.79 3.29 -35.70
N ASN A 312 -23.37 3.15 -34.51
CA ASN A 312 -22.87 3.77 -33.28
C ASN A 312 -21.82 2.93 -32.55
N TYR A 313 -21.49 1.72 -33.04
CA TYR A 313 -20.58 0.81 -32.38
C TYR A 313 -19.22 0.77 -33.09
N ARG A 314 -18.18 0.53 -32.30
CA ARG A 314 -16.84 0.19 -32.77
C ARG A 314 -16.62 -1.30 -32.62
N LEU A 315 -15.88 -1.86 -33.57
CA LEU A 315 -15.49 -3.27 -33.59
C LEU A 315 -14.05 -3.38 -33.09
N ASP A 316 -13.78 -4.42 -32.29
CA ASP A 316 -12.42 -4.72 -31.84
C ASP A 316 -11.49 -5.01 -33.03
N GLY A 317 -11.92 -5.86 -33.95
CA GLY A 317 -11.17 -6.25 -35.14
C GLY A 317 -12.04 -6.21 -36.40
N TRP A 318 -11.45 -5.75 -37.50
CA TRP A 318 -12.12 -5.74 -38.80
C TRP A 318 -11.19 -6.23 -39.92
N VAL A 319 -11.63 -7.25 -40.65
CA VAL A 319 -10.93 -7.79 -41.82
C VAL A 319 -11.69 -7.37 -43.08
N GLU A 320 -11.14 -6.41 -43.81
CA GLU A 320 -11.82 -5.77 -44.95
C GLU A 320 -12.10 -6.76 -46.09
N GLU A 321 -11.13 -7.64 -46.39
CA GLU A 321 -11.21 -8.62 -47.48
C GLU A 321 -12.36 -9.62 -47.30
N LYS A 322 -12.60 -10.04 -46.05
CA LYS A 322 -13.63 -11.03 -45.70
C LYS A 322 -14.94 -10.38 -45.23
N LYS A 323 -14.97 -9.05 -45.08
CA LYS A 323 -16.06 -8.31 -44.40
C LYS A 323 -16.41 -8.94 -43.06
N LEU A 324 -15.39 -9.34 -42.30
CA LEU A 324 -15.51 -10.06 -41.04
C LEU A 324 -15.23 -9.11 -39.86
N ALA A 325 -16.16 -9.09 -38.91
CA ALA A 325 -15.95 -8.48 -37.61
C ALA A 325 -15.43 -9.52 -36.61
N ILE A 326 -14.45 -9.13 -35.79
CA ILE A 326 -13.91 -9.95 -34.71
C ILE A 326 -14.10 -9.18 -33.41
N GLU A 327 -14.76 -9.79 -32.42
CA GLU A 327 -15.03 -9.22 -31.11
C GLU A 327 -14.28 -10.01 -30.03
N VAL A 328 -13.59 -9.32 -29.13
CA VAL A 328 -12.82 -9.93 -28.04
C VAL A 328 -13.41 -9.51 -26.69
N ASN A 329 -14.29 -10.36 -26.16
CA ASN A 329 -15.05 -10.05 -24.96
C ASN A 329 -14.23 -10.34 -23.68
N GLY A 330 -13.87 -9.28 -22.96
CA GLY A 330 -13.39 -9.37 -21.58
C GLY A 330 -14.43 -10.01 -20.65
N CYS A 331 -14.06 -11.09 -19.96
CA CYS A 331 -15.06 -11.92 -19.27
C CYS A 331 -15.81 -11.17 -18.16
N CYS A 332 -15.10 -10.33 -17.40
CA CYS A 332 -15.66 -9.55 -16.30
C CYS A 332 -16.49 -8.35 -16.76
N TRP A 333 -16.20 -7.82 -17.97
CA TRP A 333 -16.87 -6.65 -18.52
C TRP A 333 -18.14 -7.00 -19.28
N HIS A 334 -18.17 -8.17 -19.92
CA HIS A 334 -19.28 -8.65 -20.74
C HIS A 334 -20.10 -9.76 -20.07
N GLY A 335 -19.75 -10.14 -18.84
CA GLY A 335 -20.46 -11.19 -18.08
C GLY A 335 -20.42 -12.54 -18.77
N CYS A 336 -19.23 -13.10 -19.00
CA CYS A 336 -19.07 -14.42 -19.64
C CYS A 336 -19.94 -15.49 -18.96
N PRO A 337 -20.81 -16.22 -19.68
CA PRO A 337 -21.66 -17.25 -19.07
C PRO A 337 -20.89 -18.37 -18.36
N LYS A 338 -19.64 -18.64 -18.75
CA LYS A 338 -18.78 -19.65 -18.12
C LYS A 338 -18.11 -19.15 -16.84
N CYS A 339 -17.69 -17.88 -16.81
CA CYS A 339 -16.96 -17.30 -15.66
C CYS A 339 -17.87 -16.63 -14.64
N TYR A 340 -19.02 -16.11 -15.10
CA TYR A 340 -19.99 -15.34 -14.33
C TYR A 340 -21.41 -15.88 -14.61
N PRO A 341 -21.72 -17.12 -14.17
CA PRO A 341 -22.98 -17.79 -14.51
C PRO A 341 -24.20 -17.14 -13.84
N GLU A 342 -24.03 -16.54 -12.67
CA GLU A 342 -25.10 -15.90 -11.89
C GLU A 342 -25.50 -14.54 -12.49
N ASP A 343 -26.79 -14.35 -12.75
CA ASP A 343 -27.33 -13.15 -13.43
C ASP A 343 -27.33 -11.89 -12.54
N ASP A 344 -27.44 -12.07 -11.23
CA ASP A 344 -27.56 -11.03 -10.21
C ASP A 344 -26.20 -10.50 -9.71
N LEU A 345 -25.12 -11.23 -10.00
CA LEU A 345 -23.76 -10.81 -9.68
C LEU A 345 -23.44 -9.44 -10.30
N LYS A 346 -23.04 -8.50 -9.44
CA LYS A 346 -22.68 -7.13 -9.85
C LYS A 346 -21.28 -7.11 -10.46
N LEU A 347 -21.19 -6.64 -11.70
CA LEU A 347 -19.94 -6.50 -12.46
C LEU A 347 -19.29 -5.13 -12.23
N PRO A 348 -18.00 -4.95 -12.59
CA PRO A 348 -17.32 -3.65 -12.53
C PRO A 348 -17.99 -2.55 -13.35
N THR A 349 -18.83 -2.91 -14.32
CA THR A 349 -19.66 -1.95 -15.10
C THR A 349 -20.75 -1.29 -14.26
N GLY A 350 -20.99 -1.76 -13.02
CA GLY A 350 -22.09 -1.33 -12.16
C GLY A 350 -23.42 -2.05 -12.44
N LEU A 351 -23.50 -2.81 -13.54
CA LEU A 351 -24.65 -3.63 -13.90
C LEU A 351 -24.52 -5.06 -13.38
N THR A 352 -25.63 -5.78 -13.32
CA THR A 352 -25.58 -7.23 -13.08
C THR A 352 -25.17 -7.98 -14.34
N ALA A 353 -24.60 -9.18 -14.20
CA ALA A 353 -24.12 -9.96 -15.34
C ALA A 353 -25.22 -10.24 -16.37
N GLY A 354 -26.45 -10.54 -15.93
CA GLY A 354 -27.60 -10.75 -16.81
C GLY A 354 -27.96 -9.51 -17.62
N LYS A 355 -28.01 -8.33 -16.97
CA LYS A 355 -28.29 -7.04 -17.66
C LYS A 355 -27.20 -6.67 -18.66
N GLN A 356 -25.94 -6.94 -18.32
CA GLN A 356 -24.81 -6.68 -19.21
C GLN A 356 -24.86 -7.58 -20.46
N ARG A 357 -25.13 -8.89 -20.29
CA ARG A 357 -25.31 -9.83 -21.40
C ARG A 357 -26.44 -9.42 -22.34
N GLU A 358 -27.57 -8.98 -21.80
CA GLU A 358 -28.71 -8.53 -22.62
C GLU A 358 -28.35 -7.28 -23.44
N LYS A 359 -27.66 -6.32 -22.84
CA LYS A 359 -27.14 -5.14 -23.54
C LYS A 359 -26.17 -5.51 -24.66
N ASP A 360 -25.24 -6.44 -24.39
CA ASP A 360 -24.27 -6.90 -25.39
C ASP A 360 -24.94 -7.70 -26.51
N LYS A 361 -25.97 -8.48 -26.21
CA LYS A 361 -26.80 -9.18 -27.20
C LYS A 361 -27.51 -8.21 -28.15
N GLN A 362 -28.07 -7.12 -27.62
CA GLN A 362 -28.71 -6.08 -28.44
C GLN A 362 -27.69 -5.38 -29.35
N ARG A 363 -26.51 -5.04 -28.83
CA ARG A 363 -25.39 -4.51 -29.63
C ARG A 363 -24.99 -5.49 -30.74
N LEU A 364 -24.79 -6.76 -30.41
CA LEU A 364 -24.34 -7.78 -31.35
C LEU A 364 -25.37 -8.03 -32.45
N ASN A 365 -26.67 -8.09 -32.12
CA ASN A 365 -27.73 -8.23 -33.10
C ASN A 365 -27.74 -7.07 -34.10
N PHE A 366 -27.51 -5.84 -33.63
CA PHE A 366 -27.38 -4.68 -34.52
C PHE A 366 -26.19 -4.82 -35.47
N ILE A 367 -25.02 -5.24 -34.97
CA ILE A 367 -23.80 -5.43 -35.79
C ILE A 367 -24.02 -6.53 -36.84
N LYS A 368 -24.63 -7.65 -36.46
CA LYS A 368 -24.95 -8.77 -37.35
C LYS A 368 -25.93 -8.42 -38.48
N ASN A 369 -26.73 -7.36 -38.31
CA ASN A 369 -27.57 -6.84 -39.39
C ASN A 369 -26.79 -6.03 -40.44
N LEU A 370 -25.58 -5.56 -40.10
CA LEU A 370 -24.76 -4.70 -40.95
C LEU A 370 -23.53 -5.43 -41.53
N VAL A 371 -23.16 -6.56 -40.94
CA VAL A 371 -21.94 -7.31 -41.26
C VAL A 371 -22.29 -8.75 -41.55
N VAL A 372 -21.67 -9.32 -42.59
CA VAL A 372 -21.93 -10.69 -43.06
C VAL A 372 -21.54 -11.73 -42.00
N ASP A 373 -20.39 -11.53 -41.36
CA ASP A 373 -19.86 -12.48 -40.38
C ASP A 373 -19.28 -11.78 -39.15
N VAL A 374 -19.53 -12.36 -37.97
CA VAL A 374 -19.07 -11.84 -36.67
C VAL A 374 -18.57 -12.99 -35.82
N GLU A 375 -17.24 -13.06 -35.65
CA GLU A 375 -16.59 -13.99 -34.74
C GLU A 375 -16.41 -13.36 -33.35
N ILE A 376 -16.68 -14.14 -32.30
CA ILE A 376 -16.59 -13.67 -30.90
C ILE A 376 -15.67 -14.60 -30.14
N TYR A 377 -14.65 -14.03 -29.51
CA TYR A 377 -13.69 -14.75 -28.68
C TYR A 377 -13.75 -14.23 -27.25
N TRP A 378 -14.01 -15.11 -26.29
CA TRP A 378 -14.00 -14.73 -24.88
C TRP A 378 -12.58 -14.74 -24.32
N GLU A 379 -12.29 -13.83 -23.40
CA GLU A 379 -10.99 -13.76 -22.73
C GLU A 379 -10.58 -15.11 -22.11
N CYS A 380 -11.50 -15.83 -21.47
CA CYS A 380 -11.21 -17.14 -20.88
C CYS A 380 -10.87 -18.20 -21.94
N GLU A 381 -11.45 -18.11 -23.14
CA GLU A 381 -11.17 -19.01 -24.26
C GLU A 381 -9.79 -18.71 -24.85
N ILE A 382 -9.46 -17.43 -25.02
CA ILE A 382 -8.12 -16.98 -25.45
C ILE A 382 -7.06 -17.47 -24.46
N ARG A 383 -7.32 -17.42 -23.15
CA ARG A 383 -6.41 -17.95 -22.13
C ARG A 383 -6.19 -19.47 -22.27
N VAL A 384 -7.24 -20.23 -22.62
CA VAL A 384 -7.13 -21.67 -22.92
C VAL A 384 -6.37 -21.91 -24.24
N MET A 385 -6.56 -21.08 -25.26
CA MET A 385 -5.78 -21.16 -26.50
C MET A 385 -4.30 -20.92 -26.22
N LEU A 386 -3.99 -19.89 -25.42
CA LEU A 386 -2.63 -19.58 -24.99
C LEU A 386 -1.99 -20.73 -24.21
N SER A 387 -2.73 -21.49 -23.38
CA SER A 387 -2.10 -22.62 -22.68
C SER A 387 -1.75 -23.79 -23.61
N LYS A 388 -2.42 -23.91 -24.76
CA LYS A 388 -2.24 -25.01 -25.71
C LYS A 388 -1.32 -24.68 -26.88
N ASP A 389 -1.36 -23.46 -27.39
CA ASP A 389 -0.63 -23.04 -28.60
C ASP A 389 0.69 -22.34 -28.24
N TYR A 390 1.81 -23.00 -28.56
CA TYR A 390 3.16 -22.47 -28.30
C TYR A 390 3.48 -21.23 -29.15
N ASP A 391 3.07 -21.22 -30.42
CA ASP A 391 3.38 -20.13 -31.34
C ASP A 391 2.57 -18.88 -30.96
N MET A 392 1.30 -19.07 -30.59
CA MET A 392 0.48 -18.00 -30.02
C MET A 392 1.14 -17.38 -28.78
N ARG A 393 1.62 -18.19 -27.83
CA ARG A 393 2.34 -17.68 -26.65
C ARG A 393 3.59 -16.88 -27.05
N LYS A 394 4.37 -17.39 -28.00
CA LYS A 394 5.60 -16.73 -28.48
C LYS A 394 5.28 -15.37 -29.10
N MET A 395 4.22 -15.28 -29.89
CA MET A 395 3.75 -14.02 -30.47
C MET A 395 3.25 -13.04 -29.42
N PHE A 396 2.44 -13.50 -28.47
CA PHE A 396 1.95 -12.66 -27.36
C PHE A 396 3.08 -12.09 -26.50
N LYS A 397 4.20 -12.82 -26.36
CA LYS A 397 5.41 -12.37 -25.67
C LYS A 397 6.23 -11.36 -26.50
N LYS A 398 6.24 -11.50 -27.83
CA LYS A 398 6.95 -10.62 -28.77
C LYS A 398 6.16 -9.37 -29.16
N TYR A 399 4.88 -9.28 -28.81
CA TYR A 399 4.05 -8.12 -29.08
C TYR A 399 4.69 -6.85 -28.50
N LEU A 400 5.03 -5.92 -29.40
CA LEU A 400 5.45 -4.57 -29.07
C LEU A 400 4.22 -3.69 -29.12
N ASP A 401 3.97 -3.00 -28.02
CA ASP A 401 2.85 -2.08 -27.88
C ASP A 401 3.25 -0.74 -28.49
N ASP A 402 2.73 -0.46 -29.68
CA ASP A 402 2.87 0.79 -30.43
C ASP A 402 1.71 1.76 -30.17
N GLY A 403 0.86 1.46 -29.19
CA GLY A 403 -0.27 2.28 -28.80
C GLY A 403 0.11 3.56 -28.07
N PRO A 404 -0.87 4.24 -27.46
CA PRO A 404 -0.64 5.45 -26.69
C PRO A 404 0.32 5.22 -25.50
N ILE A 405 0.91 6.31 -24.99
CA ILE A 405 1.71 6.28 -23.77
C ILE A 405 0.81 6.12 -22.54
N ASN A 406 1.14 5.16 -21.67
CA ASN A 406 0.57 5.11 -20.33
C ASN A 406 1.51 5.78 -19.34
N ILE A 407 1.15 6.98 -18.88
CA ILE A 407 1.98 7.78 -17.96
C ILE A 407 2.32 7.01 -16.68
N ARG A 408 1.44 6.13 -16.19
CA ARG A 408 1.70 5.33 -14.98
C ARG A 408 2.81 4.30 -15.17
N GLU A 409 3.04 3.84 -16.40
CA GLU A 409 4.14 2.91 -16.69
C GLU A 409 5.51 3.57 -16.56
N ALA A 410 5.59 4.91 -16.66
CA ALA A 410 6.82 5.66 -16.43
C ALA A 410 7.15 5.86 -14.93
N PHE A 411 6.26 5.43 -14.02
CA PHE A 411 6.47 5.60 -12.58
C PHE A 411 7.21 4.40 -11.96
N TYR A 412 8.42 4.66 -11.47
CA TYR A 412 9.29 3.67 -10.83
C TYR A 412 9.72 4.12 -9.43
N GLY A 413 10.06 3.14 -8.59
CA GLY A 413 10.65 3.40 -7.28
C GLY A 413 12.15 3.70 -7.35
N GLY A 414 12.80 3.71 -6.19
CA GLY A 414 14.25 3.90 -6.09
C GLY A 414 15.04 2.80 -6.82
N ARG A 415 16.22 3.17 -7.31
CA ARG A 415 17.16 2.21 -7.92
C ARG A 415 17.77 1.34 -6.82
N THR A 416 17.57 0.03 -6.94
CA THR A 416 18.28 -0.98 -6.15
C THR A 416 19.01 -1.92 -7.11
N GLY A 417 20.34 -1.92 -7.08
CA GLY A 417 21.15 -2.73 -8.00
C GLY A 417 22.51 -3.08 -7.40
N PRO A 418 22.60 -4.13 -6.57
CA PRO A 418 23.87 -4.54 -5.97
C PRO A 418 24.81 -5.10 -7.05
N LEU A 419 26.05 -4.60 -7.09
CA LEU A 419 27.11 -5.20 -7.92
C LEU A 419 27.63 -6.52 -7.34
N LYS A 420 27.58 -6.64 -6.01
CA LYS A 420 28.02 -7.81 -5.22
C LYS A 420 27.06 -7.99 -4.05
N LEU A 421 26.54 -9.21 -3.86
CA LEU A 421 25.55 -9.49 -2.80
C LEU A 421 26.15 -9.53 -1.40
N PHE A 422 27.41 -9.96 -1.29
CA PHE A 422 28.13 -10.02 -0.02
C PHE A 422 29.62 -9.77 -0.25
N HIS A 423 30.21 -8.95 0.60
CA HIS A 423 31.64 -8.71 0.64
C HIS A 423 32.10 -8.60 2.08
N SER A 424 32.98 -9.51 2.48
CA SER A 424 33.77 -9.30 3.69
C SER A 424 34.95 -8.42 3.33
N ALA A 425 35.21 -7.38 4.12
CA ALA A 425 36.40 -6.56 3.98
C ALA A 425 37.66 -7.40 4.28
N GLU A 426 38.67 -7.31 3.42
CA GLU A 426 39.99 -7.92 3.64
C GLU A 426 40.88 -7.05 4.54
N GLN A 427 42.04 -7.57 4.95
CA GLN A 427 42.97 -6.82 5.80
C GLN A 427 43.48 -5.56 5.08
N GLY A 428 43.21 -4.38 5.65
CA GLY A 428 43.55 -3.09 5.05
C GLY A 428 42.47 -2.50 4.13
N GLU A 429 41.40 -3.25 3.86
CA GLU A 429 40.23 -2.76 3.13
C GLU A 429 39.29 -1.97 4.05
N LYS A 430 38.66 -0.92 3.51
CA LYS A 430 37.64 -0.12 4.21
C LYS A 430 36.38 -0.05 3.36
N ILE A 431 35.25 -0.40 3.97
CA ILE A 431 33.93 -0.20 3.37
C ILE A 431 33.41 1.16 3.83
N SER A 432 33.04 2.01 2.86
CA SER A 432 32.42 3.32 3.13
C SER A 432 30.95 3.28 2.74
N TYR A 433 30.10 3.87 3.58
CA TYR A 433 28.67 4.05 3.32
C TYR A 433 28.39 5.53 3.06
N TYR A 434 27.72 5.81 1.94
CA TYR A 434 27.30 7.16 1.56
C TYR A 434 25.78 7.17 1.48
N ASP A 435 25.17 8.11 2.20
CA ASP A 435 23.72 8.30 2.23
C ASP A 435 23.40 9.75 1.88
N VAL A 436 22.44 9.95 0.98
CA VAL A 436 21.97 11.28 0.64
C VAL A 436 20.88 11.65 1.64
N THR A 437 21.21 12.58 2.55
CA THR A 437 20.27 13.10 3.52
C THR A 437 19.05 13.68 2.81
N SER A 438 17.88 13.07 3.05
CA SER A 438 16.60 13.54 2.51
C SER A 438 16.58 13.66 0.99
N LEU A 439 16.99 12.59 0.28
CA LEU A 439 17.02 12.52 -1.19
C LEU A 439 15.74 13.06 -1.86
N TYR A 440 14.56 12.53 -1.53
CA TYR A 440 13.32 12.97 -2.18
C TYR A 440 12.94 14.43 -1.86
N PRO A 441 12.99 14.90 -0.60
CA PRO A 441 12.82 16.32 -0.30
C PRO A 441 13.80 17.23 -1.05
N PHE A 442 15.08 16.85 -1.13
CA PHE A 442 16.08 17.61 -1.89
C PHE A 442 15.68 17.75 -3.35
N ILE A 443 15.31 16.64 -4.01
CA ILE A 443 14.86 16.64 -5.40
C ILE A 443 13.58 17.47 -5.60
N ASN A 444 12.62 17.39 -4.66
CA ASN A 444 11.39 18.19 -4.70
C ASN A 444 11.67 19.71 -4.68
N VAL A 445 12.76 20.15 -4.02
CA VAL A 445 13.15 21.56 -3.91
C VAL A 445 14.04 21.99 -5.08
N SER A 446 14.96 21.14 -5.52
CA SER A 446 15.99 21.49 -6.50
C SER A 446 15.54 21.35 -7.96
N THR A 447 14.53 20.52 -8.22
CA THR A 447 14.22 20.08 -9.58
C THR A 447 12.90 20.66 -10.09
N ARG A 448 12.83 20.96 -11.39
CA ARG A 448 11.59 21.40 -12.05
C ARG A 448 10.74 20.18 -12.39
N TYR A 449 9.46 20.25 -12.07
CA TYR A 449 8.48 19.21 -12.41
C TYR A 449 7.55 19.67 -13.53
N PRO A 450 7.06 18.75 -14.39
CA PRO A 450 5.94 19.04 -15.27
C PRO A 450 4.68 19.32 -14.43
N VAL A 451 3.92 20.36 -14.82
CA VAL A 451 2.71 20.82 -14.14
C VAL A 451 1.57 21.03 -15.15
N GLY A 452 0.33 21.06 -14.68
CA GLY A 452 -0.84 21.18 -15.54
C GLY A 452 -1.14 19.92 -16.38
N HIS A 453 -1.83 20.13 -17.51
CA HIS A 453 -2.14 19.06 -18.47
C HIS A 453 -1.11 19.05 -19.61
N PRO A 454 -0.62 17.87 -20.04
CA PRO A 454 0.30 17.75 -21.16
C PRO A 454 -0.41 18.02 -22.49
N GLU A 455 0.34 18.52 -23.47
CA GLU A 455 -0.03 18.43 -24.88
C GLU A 455 0.38 17.05 -25.41
N VAL A 456 -0.54 16.37 -26.09
CA VAL A 456 -0.31 15.01 -26.62
C VAL A 456 0.08 15.10 -28.09
N HIS A 457 1.27 14.57 -28.41
CA HIS A 457 1.74 14.44 -29.78
C HIS A 457 1.88 12.96 -30.16
N VAL A 458 1.24 12.57 -31.26
CA VAL A 458 1.38 11.22 -31.83
C VAL A 458 2.48 11.26 -32.88
N ILE A 459 3.68 10.80 -32.51
CA ILE A 459 4.88 10.87 -33.36
C ILE A 459 5.47 9.46 -33.50
N ASN A 460 5.24 8.83 -34.66
CA ASN A 460 5.81 7.53 -35.01
C ASN A 460 6.89 7.72 -36.07
N LYS A 461 8.07 8.18 -35.65
CA LYS A 461 9.23 8.38 -36.53
C LYS A 461 10.52 7.92 -35.87
N ASP A 462 11.44 7.41 -36.67
CA ASP A 462 12.78 7.10 -36.20
C ASP A 462 13.55 8.38 -35.86
N VAL A 463 14.38 8.29 -34.82
CA VAL A 463 15.25 9.38 -34.36
C VAL A 463 16.67 8.84 -34.16
N ASN A 464 17.67 9.70 -34.35
CA ASN A 464 19.06 9.37 -34.10
C ASN A 464 19.58 10.22 -32.92
N TRP A 465 19.13 9.88 -31.71
CA TRP A 465 19.53 10.56 -30.48
C TRP A 465 20.70 9.83 -29.82
N THR A 466 21.86 10.46 -29.86
CA THR A 466 23.12 9.91 -29.33
C THR A 466 23.69 10.76 -28.19
N LYS A 467 23.22 12.00 -28.05
CA LYS A 467 23.60 12.95 -27.00
C LYS A 467 22.35 13.58 -26.37
N PRO A 468 22.44 14.10 -25.13
CA PRO A 468 21.32 14.79 -24.49
C PRO A 468 20.73 15.92 -25.33
N GLU A 469 21.57 16.67 -26.03
CA GLU A 469 21.16 17.82 -26.85
C GLU A 469 20.30 17.42 -28.08
N ASP A 470 20.31 16.15 -28.48
CA ASP A 470 19.50 15.66 -29.59
C ASP A 470 18.01 15.57 -29.23
N ASN A 471 17.69 15.46 -27.93
CA ASN A 471 16.31 15.43 -27.45
C ASN A 471 15.74 16.86 -27.32
N ILE A 472 14.91 17.23 -28.30
CA ILE A 472 14.22 18.53 -28.33
C ILE A 472 13.00 18.62 -27.38
N TYR A 473 12.56 17.50 -26.79
CA TYR A 473 11.38 17.44 -25.94
C TYR A 473 11.76 17.55 -24.45
N ASN A 474 12.01 18.77 -24.01
CA ASN A 474 12.35 19.05 -22.61
C ASN A 474 11.14 18.80 -21.68
N LEU A 475 11.38 18.26 -20.48
CA LEU A 475 10.36 17.94 -19.46
C LEU A 475 9.14 17.17 -19.99
N SER A 476 9.37 16.26 -20.94
CA SER A 476 8.34 15.50 -21.63
C SER A 476 8.39 14.01 -21.29
N LEU A 477 7.25 13.34 -21.33
CA LEU A 477 7.17 11.88 -21.25
C LEU A 477 7.15 11.29 -22.65
N LEU A 478 8.10 10.40 -22.94
CA LEU A 478 8.30 9.82 -24.27
C LEU A 478 8.14 8.30 -24.22
N LYS A 479 7.39 7.74 -25.17
CA LYS A 479 7.33 6.29 -25.42
C LYS A 479 8.32 5.99 -26.55
N LEU A 480 9.44 5.36 -26.22
CA LEU A 480 10.55 5.13 -27.15
C LEU A 480 10.90 3.65 -27.25
N PHE A 481 11.26 3.21 -28.47
CA PHE A 481 12.05 2.00 -28.64
C PHE A 481 13.52 2.38 -28.60
N VAL A 482 14.25 1.93 -27.58
CA VAL A 482 15.65 2.29 -27.36
C VAL A 482 16.56 1.17 -27.84
N ILE A 483 17.56 1.51 -28.65
CA ILE A 483 18.69 0.64 -28.96
C ILE A 483 19.82 0.98 -27.97
N PRO A 484 20.07 0.15 -26.94
CA PRO A 484 21.07 0.40 -25.91
C PRO A 484 22.50 0.24 -26.47
N PRO A 485 23.51 0.89 -25.86
CA PRO A 485 24.89 0.55 -26.14
C PRO A 485 25.21 -0.89 -25.71
N ARG A 486 26.19 -1.52 -26.36
CA ARG A 486 26.61 -2.89 -26.00
C ARG A 486 27.25 -2.98 -24.60
N LYS A 487 27.82 -1.88 -24.12
CA LYS A 487 28.48 -1.76 -22.81
C LYS A 487 28.23 -0.36 -22.25
N ILE A 488 27.95 -0.28 -20.95
CA ILE A 488 27.89 0.95 -20.15
C ILE A 488 28.18 0.57 -18.70
N ASP A 489 28.79 1.47 -17.93
CA ASP A 489 29.15 1.20 -16.53
C ASP A 489 27.90 1.08 -15.65
N VAL A 490 26.94 1.98 -15.85
CA VAL A 490 25.72 2.09 -15.05
C VAL A 490 24.53 2.18 -15.99
N PRO A 491 23.84 1.07 -16.29
CA PRO A 491 22.58 1.13 -17.04
C PRO A 491 21.53 1.92 -16.24
N VAL A 492 20.79 2.83 -16.88
CA VAL A 492 19.87 3.77 -16.19
C VAL A 492 18.41 3.59 -16.54
N LEU A 493 18.08 2.90 -17.64
CA LEU A 493 16.70 2.72 -18.05
C LEU A 493 16.03 1.58 -17.26
N PRO A 494 14.98 1.87 -16.47
CA PRO A 494 14.31 0.87 -15.68
C PRO A 494 13.42 -0.02 -16.54
N MET A 495 13.35 -1.30 -16.17
CA MET A 495 12.39 -2.26 -16.69
C MET A 495 11.84 -3.10 -15.57
N LYS A 496 10.52 -3.26 -15.59
CA LYS A 496 9.79 -4.21 -14.76
C LYS A 496 9.74 -5.56 -15.47
N ILE A 497 10.28 -6.59 -14.84
CA ILE A 497 10.40 -7.94 -15.42
C ILE A 497 9.88 -8.97 -14.42
N GLY A 498 8.88 -9.74 -14.85
CA GLY A 498 8.20 -10.75 -14.04
C GLY A 498 6.74 -10.85 -14.45
N GLU A 499 5.96 -11.63 -13.71
CA GLU A 499 4.49 -11.62 -13.75
C GLU A 499 3.97 -10.76 -12.59
N ASP A 500 2.70 -10.32 -12.64
CA ASP A 500 2.15 -9.24 -11.81
C ASP A 500 2.43 -9.34 -10.29
N GLU A 501 2.56 -10.56 -9.74
CA GLU A 501 2.84 -10.79 -8.31
C GLU A 501 4.33 -10.89 -7.96
N ASP A 502 5.20 -11.11 -8.95
CA ASP A 502 6.66 -11.35 -8.81
C ASP A 502 7.50 -10.40 -9.70
N GLU A 503 6.96 -9.21 -9.98
CA GLU A 503 7.60 -8.20 -10.81
C GLU A 503 8.86 -7.62 -10.14
N ARG A 504 10.00 -7.66 -10.84
CA ARG A 504 11.27 -7.11 -10.37
C ARG A 504 11.65 -5.88 -11.17
N LEU A 505 12.06 -4.83 -10.47
CA LEU A 505 12.67 -3.65 -11.08
C LEU A 505 14.15 -3.95 -11.40
N LEU A 506 14.48 -3.92 -12.69
CA LEU A 506 15.83 -4.13 -13.20
C LEU A 506 16.24 -2.94 -14.07
N PHE A 507 17.56 -2.81 -14.30
CA PHE A 507 18.13 -1.82 -15.21
C PHE A 507 18.96 -2.55 -16.26
N PRO A 508 18.34 -3.30 -17.19
CA PRO A 508 19.07 -4.09 -18.17
C PRO A 508 19.50 -3.25 -19.37
N LEU A 509 20.55 -3.68 -20.07
CA LEU A 509 20.80 -3.21 -21.44
C LEU A 509 19.85 -3.91 -22.41
N CYS A 510 19.72 -5.24 -22.35
CA CYS A 510 18.86 -5.99 -23.25
C CYS A 510 17.59 -6.50 -22.53
N SER A 511 16.43 -6.01 -22.98
CA SER A 511 15.12 -6.45 -22.49
C SER A 511 14.85 -7.94 -22.71
N THR A 512 15.25 -8.47 -23.87
CA THR A 512 15.09 -9.89 -24.21
C THR A 512 15.95 -10.77 -23.30
N CYS A 513 17.24 -10.45 -23.14
CA CYS A 513 18.13 -11.23 -22.27
C CYS A 513 17.66 -11.21 -20.82
N ALA A 514 17.16 -10.08 -20.32
CA ALA A 514 16.68 -9.97 -18.95
C ALA A 514 15.38 -10.77 -18.73
N LYS A 515 14.52 -10.91 -19.75
CA LYS A 515 13.33 -11.80 -19.72
C LYS A 515 13.69 -13.28 -19.82
N GLU A 516 14.71 -13.63 -20.61
CA GLU A 516 15.20 -15.01 -20.75
C GLU A 516 15.99 -15.47 -19.52
N HIS A 517 16.64 -14.54 -18.84
CA HIS A 517 17.49 -14.81 -17.67
C HIS A 517 17.08 -13.94 -16.46
N PRO A 518 15.85 -14.10 -15.94
CA PRO A 518 15.31 -13.21 -14.89
C PRO A 518 16.01 -13.36 -13.53
N LYS A 519 16.78 -14.45 -13.34
CA LYS A 519 17.63 -14.67 -12.15
C LYS A 519 19.10 -14.24 -12.36
N GLY A 520 19.39 -13.58 -13.49
CA GLY A 520 20.73 -13.28 -13.95
C GLY A 520 21.41 -14.46 -14.64
N THR A 521 22.32 -14.16 -15.57
CA THR A 521 23.29 -15.12 -16.11
C THR A 521 24.60 -14.96 -15.34
N SER A 522 25.07 -16.04 -14.71
CA SER A 522 26.40 -16.09 -14.11
C SER A 522 27.47 -16.16 -15.21
N THR A 523 27.74 -15.04 -15.88
CA THR A 523 29.03 -14.92 -16.57
C THR A 523 30.07 -14.67 -15.49
N LYS A 524 30.75 -15.75 -15.07
CA LYS A 524 31.98 -15.72 -14.27
C LYS A 524 33.07 -14.97 -15.05
N THR A 525 32.97 -13.66 -15.26
CA THR A 525 34.06 -12.73 -15.67
C THR A 525 33.47 -11.38 -16.05
N THR A 526 33.25 -10.51 -15.08
CA THR A 526 33.49 -9.09 -15.32
C THR A 526 34.07 -8.53 -14.04
N VAL A 527 35.39 -8.61 -13.93
CA VAL A 527 36.13 -7.75 -13.00
C VAL A 527 35.94 -6.35 -13.57
N VAL A 528 35.01 -5.57 -13.00
CA VAL A 528 34.99 -4.13 -13.23
C VAL A 528 36.18 -3.59 -12.43
N PRO A 529 37.21 -3.02 -13.07
CA PRO A 529 38.30 -2.41 -12.34
C PRO A 529 37.73 -1.24 -11.55
N ILE A 530 37.93 -1.24 -10.24
CA ILE A 530 37.69 -0.07 -9.41
C ILE A 530 38.75 0.96 -9.82
N GLN A 531 38.39 1.90 -10.69
CA GLN A 531 39.19 3.11 -10.86
C GLN A 531 38.93 4.03 -9.66
N ILE A 532 39.86 3.99 -8.71
CA ILE A 532 39.96 4.97 -7.64
C ILE A 532 40.50 6.25 -8.27
N ASN A 533 39.63 7.20 -8.64
CA ASN A 533 40.08 8.55 -8.96
C ASN A 533 40.49 9.25 -7.65
N LYS A 534 41.81 9.27 -7.40
CA LYS A 534 42.42 10.18 -6.43
C LYS A 534 42.67 11.53 -7.10
N GLU A 535 41.67 12.39 -7.19
CA GLU A 535 41.89 13.83 -7.25
C GLU A 535 40.84 14.54 -6.40
N GLY A 536 41.30 15.29 -5.41
CA GLY A 536 40.46 16.13 -4.57
C GLY A 536 39.86 17.26 -5.40
N GLY A 537 38.54 17.28 -5.47
CA GLY A 537 37.76 18.33 -6.11
C GLY A 537 36.29 18.05 -5.87
N SER A 538 35.54 19.08 -5.47
CA SER A 538 34.12 19.00 -5.12
C SER A 538 33.31 18.15 -6.12
N ALA A 539 32.71 17.07 -5.64
CA ALA A 539 31.76 16.29 -6.43
C ALA A 539 30.46 17.10 -6.58
N HIS A 540 30.38 17.91 -7.64
CA HIS A 540 29.09 18.34 -8.15
C HIS A 540 28.38 17.10 -8.71
N ALA A 541 27.34 16.66 -8.01
CA ALA A 541 26.39 15.69 -8.53
C ALA A 541 25.66 16.32 -9.72
N HIS A 542 26.20 16.12 -10.92
CA HIS A 542 25.43 16.31 -12.14
C HIS A 542 24.39 15.19 -12.20
N LEU A 543 23.22 15.47 -11.63
CA LEU A 543 21.98 14.82 -12.05
C LEU A 543 21.84 15.14 -13.54
N LEU A 544 22.01 14.13 -14.39
CA LEU A 544 21.71 14.22 -15.81
C LEU A 544 20.22 14.53 -15.93
N ASN A 545 19.93 15.77 -16.34
CA ASN A 545 18.61 16.23 -16.77
C ASN A 545 18.17 15.53 -18.04
#